data_AF-A0A3D4LMY6-F1
#
_entry.id   AF-A0A3D4LMY6-F1
#
_cell.length_a   1.000
_cell.length_b   1.000
_cell.length_c   1.000
_cell.angle_alpha   90.00
_cell.angle_beta   90.00
_cell.angle_gamma   90.00
#
_symmetry.space_group_name_H-M   'P 1'
#
loop_
_entity.id
_entity.type
_entity.pdbx_description
1 polymer ?
#
loop_
_entity_poly.entity_id
_entity_poly.type
_entity_poly.pdbx_seq_one_letter_code
_entity_poly.pdbx_strand_id
1 'polypeptide(L)'
;ELGNIAVKIQTYGEEETPLQIKLNQLGKVLGTLTIAICIIVFIVGMLQGRQALNMLLTSISLAVAAIPEGLPAIVTIVLAIGMNRMAGKNAIVK
;
A
#
# COMPACT_ATOMS: atom_id res chain seq x y z
N GLU A 1 2.08 42.07 -7.60
CA GLU A 1 2.87 41.32 -6.60
C GLU A 1 2.05 40.31 -5.78
N LEU A 2 1.28 40.71 -4.74
CA LEU A 2 0.56 39.78 -3.84
C LEU A 2 -0.42 38.81 -4.55
N GLY A 3 -1.16 39.29 -5.55
CA GLY A 3 -2.08 38.44 -6.33
C GLY A 3 -1.37 37.34 -7.13
N ASN A 4 -0.13 37.58 -7.57
CA ASN A 4 0.67 36.60 -8.29
C ASN A 4 1.23 35.52 -7.33
N ILE A 5 1.49 35.89 -6.07
CA ILE A 5 1.93 34.95 -5.02
C ILE A 5 0.75 34.09 -4.56
N ALA A 6 -0.42 34.68 -4.36
CA ALA A 6 -1.65 33.94 -3.99
C ALA A 6 -2.04 32.90 -5.06
N VAL A 7 -1.94 33.27 -6.34
CA VAL A 7 -2.15 32.34 -7.47
C VAL A 7 -1.09 31.25 -7.48
N LYS A 8 0.20 31.59 -7.33
CA LYS A 8 1.28 30.57 -7.28
C LYS A 8 1.14 29.58 -6.12
N ILE A 9 0.63 30.02 -4.96
CA ILE A 9 0.35 29.12 -3.82
C ILE A 9 -0.85 28.21 -4.11
N GLN A 10 -1.92 28.72 -4.73
CA GLN A 10 -3.09 27.91 -5.11
C GLN A 10 -2.80 26.95 -6.27
N THR A 11 -1.82 27.26 -7.12
CA THR A 11 -1.44 26.43 -8.27
C THR A 11 -0.33 25.44 -7.92
N TYR A 12 0.23 25.51 -6.70
CA TYR A 12 1.18 24.52 -6.21
C TYR A 12 0.39 23.23 -5.94
N GLY A 13 0.48 22.30 -6.90
CA GLY A 13 -0.25 21.04 -6.84
C GLY A 13 0.09 20.24 -5.60
N GLU A 14 -0.87 19.45 -5.11
CA GLU A 14 -0.62 18.49 -4.04
C GLU A 14 0.39 17.44 -4.52
N GLU A 15 1.58 17.47 -3.93
CA GLU A 15 2.57 16.41 -4.12
C GLU A 15 2.25 15.23 -3.19
N GLU A 16 2.52 13.99 -3.65
CA GLU A 16 2.38 12.81 -2.81
C GLU A 16 3.27 12.95 -1.56
N THR A 17 2.70 12.66 -0.39
CA THR A 17 3.48 12.72 0.85
C THR A 17 4.60 11.66 0.82
N PRO A 18 5.76 11.90 1.45
CA PRO A 18 6.83 10.89 1.54
C PRO A 18 6.36 9.56 2.13
N LEU A 19 5.34 9.58 3.01
CA LEU A 19 4.72 8.38 3.56
C LEU A 19 3.92 7.63 2.51
N GLN A 20 3.11 8.33 1.71
CA GLN A 20 2.34 7.73 0.62
C GLN A 20 3.26 7.06 -0.40
N ILE A 21 4.36 7.73 -0.79
CA ILE A 21 5.37 7.16 -1.70
C ILE A 21 5.94 5.83 -1.15
N LYS A 22 6.31 5.81 0.14
CA LYS A 22 6.83 4.59 0.79
C LYS A 22 5.79 3.48 0.85
N LEU A 23 4.53 3.80 1.17
CA LEU A 23 3.45 2.81 1.21
C LEU A 23 3.17 2.25 -0.18
N ASN A 24 3.21 3.10 -1.21
CA ASN A 24 3.03 2.68 -2.60
C ASN A 24 4.18 1.75 -3.04
N GLN A 25 5.41 2.04 -2.64
CA GLN A 25 6.55 1.14 -2.86
C GLN A 25 6.40 -0.19 -2.13
N LEU A 26 6.01 -0.18 -0.85
CA LEU A 26 5.77 -1.41 -0.09
C LEU A 26 4.67 -2.26 -0.73
N GLY A 27 3.54 -1.64 -1.09
CA GLY A 27 2.44 -2.31 -1.79
C GLY A 27 2.88 -2.92 -3.12
N LYS A 28 3.68 -2.19 -3.92
CA LYS A 28 4.25 -2.70 -5.17
C LYS A 28 5.16 -3.91 -4.93
N VAL A 29 6.09 -3.83 -3.97
CA VAL A 29 7.01 -4.93 -3.65
C VAL A 29 6.23 -6.17 -3.22
N LEU A 30 5.29 -6.03 -2.27
CA LEU A 30 4.47 -7.13 -1.78
C LEU A 30 3.61 -7.72 -2.91
N GLY A 31 2.96 -6.87 -3.71
CA GLY A 31 2.12 -7.31 -4.83
C GLY A 31 2.91 -8.06 -5.91
N THR A 32 4.06 -7.54 -6.33
CA THR A 32 4.92 -8.20 -7.30
C THR A 32 5.45 -9.54 -6.78
N LEU A 33 5.85 -9.60 -5.51
CA LEU A 33 6.30 -10.85 -4.87
C LEU A 33 5.18 -11.88 -4.80
N THR A 34 3.98 -11.48 -4.39
CA THR A 34 2.79 -12.35 -4.32
C THR A 34 2.45 -12.95 -5.69
N ILE A 35 2.42 -12.12 -6.74
CA ILE A 35 2.14 -12.59 -8.10
C ILE A 35 3.19 -13.61 -8.56
N ALA A 36 4.48 -13.34 -8.31
CA ALA A 36 5.56 -14.26 -8.65
C ALA A 36 5.37 -15.62 -7.96
N ILE A 37 5.06 -15.62 -6.66
CA ILE A 37 4.81 -16.84 -5.88
C ILE A 37 3.57 -17.59 -6.41
N CYS A 38 2.48 -16.89 -6.70
CA CYS A 38 1.26 -17.51 -7.24
C CYS A 38 1.50 -18.21 -8.60
N ILE A 39 2.31 -17.61 -9.48
CA ILE A 39 2.69 -18.21 -10.76
C ILE A 39 3.52 -19.47 -10.53
N ILE A 40 4.53 -19.40 -9.64
CA ILE A 40 5.37 -20.56 -9.31
C ILE A 40 4.52 -21.72 -8.77
N VAL A 41 3.64 -21.44 -7.80
CA VAL A 41 2.75 -22.45 -7.20
C VAL A 41 1.81 -23.05 -8.26
N PHE A 42 1.26 -22.23 -9.14
CA PHE A 42 0.37 -22.69 -10.22
C PHE A 42 1.11 -23.65 -11.18
N ILE A 43 2.30 -23.27 -11.64
CA ILE A 43 3.13 -24.10 -12.55
C ILE A 43 3.49 -25.42 -11.86
N VAL A 44 3.96 -25.37 -10.61
CA VAL A 44 4.33 -26.57 -9.84
C VAL A 44 3.13 -27.51 -9.67
N GLY A 45 1.95 -26.99 -9.35
CA GLY A 45 0.76 -27.83 -9.21
C GLY A 45 0.25 -28.41 -10.53
N MET A 46 0.44 -27.69 -11.64
CA MET A 46 0.13 -28.20 -12.97
C MET A 46 1.08 -29.35 -13.35
N LEU A 47 2.38 -29.22 -13.04
CA LEU A 47 3.37 -30.29 -13.22
C LEU A 47 3.10 -31.52 -12.32
N GLN A 48 2.51 -31.34 -11.15
CA GLN A 48 2.04 -32.44 -10.29
C GLN A 48 0.80 -33.17 -10.82
N GLY A 49 0.24 -32.75 -11.97
CA GLY A 49 -0.97 -33.37 -12.54
C GLY A 49 -2.26 -33.04 -11.78
N ARG A 50 -2.27 -31.99 -10.96
CA ARG A 50 -3.50 -31.53 -10.29
C ARG A 50 -4.44 -30.90 -11.31
N GLN A 51 -5.75 -31.01 -11.07
CA GLN A 51 -6.76 -30.35 -11.92
C GLN A 51 -6.50 -28.84 -11.98
N ALA A 52 -6.45 -28.30 -13.21
CA ALA A 52 -6.16 -26.89 -13.47
C ALA A 52 -7.12 -25.94 -12.73
N LEU A 53 -8.42 -26.29 -12.65
CA LEU A 53 -9.40 -25.50 -11.91
C LEU A 53 -9.12 -25.43 -10.41
N ASN A 54 -8.76 -26.55 -9.78
CA ASN A 54 -8.45 -26.57 -8.35
C ASN A 54 -7.16 -25.81 -8.04
N MET A 55 -6.14 -25.90 -8.92
CA MET A 55 -4.92 -25.12 -8.80
C MET A 55 -5.15 -23.62 -8.99
N LEU A 56 -6.01 -23.25 -9.95
CA LEU A 56 -6.39 -21.85 -10.16
C LEU A 56 -7.03 -21.26 -8.89
N LEU A 57 -8.02 -21.97 -8.32
CA LEU A 57 -8.67 -21.55 -7.08
C LEU A 57 -7.67 -21.42 -5.92
N THR A 58 -6.76 -22.38 -5.78
CA THR A 58 -5.73 -22.35 -4.74
C THR A 58 -4.79 -21.15 -4.90
N SER A 59 -4.34 -20.88 -6.12
CA SER A 59 -3.47 -19.72 -6.41
C SER A 59 -4.17 -18.39 -6.17
N ILE A 60 -5.46 -18.27 -6.48
CA ILE A 60 -6.26 -17.08 -6.18
C ILE A 60 -6.44 -16.91 -4.67
N SER A 61 -6.77 -17.98 -3.94
CA SER A 61 -6.89 -17.95 -2.48
C SER A 61 -5.58 -17.53 -1.80
N LEU A 62 -4.43 -18.02 -2.31
CA LEU A 62 -3.12 -17.60 -1.84
C LEU A 62 -2.86 -16.12 -2.13
N ALA A 63 -3.22 -15.64 -3.32
CA ALA A 63 -3.05 -14.24 -3.69
C ALA A 63 -3.85 -13.31 -2.76
N VAL A 64 -5.12 -13.65 -2.49
CA VAL A 64 -5.99 -12.89 -1.58
C VAL A 64 -5.44 -12.89 -0.15
N ALA A 65 -4.98 -14.05 0.35
CA ALA A 65 -4.39 -14.16 1.69
C ALA A 65 -3.12 -13.31 1.86
N ALA A 66 -2.43 -12.98 0.77
CA ALA A 66 -1.21 -12.18 0.78
C ALA A 66 -1.45 -10.67 0.54
N ILE A 67 -2.70 -10.24 0.33
CA ILE A 67 -3.03 -8.82 0.21
C ILE A 67 -2.78 -8.13 1.56
N PRO A 68 -2.00 -7.05 1.60
CA PRO A 68 -1.72 -6.33 2.84
C PRO A 68 -2.88 -5.39 3.20
N GLU A 69 -4.06 -5.97 3.50
CA GLU A 69 -5.28 -5.24 3.86
C GLU A 69 -5.13 -4.45 5.17
N GLY A 70 -4.22 -4.86 6.04
CA GLY A 70 -3.93 -4.17 7.30
C GLY A 70 -3.06 -2.93 7.16
N LEU A 71 -2.37 -2.73 6.03
CA LEU A 71 -1.39 -1.64 5.89
C LEU A 71 -2.03 -0.24 6.03
N PRO A 72 -3.17 0.08 5.40
CA PRO A 72 -3.82 1.38 5.57
C PRO A 72 -4.26 1.62 7.02
N ALA A 73 -4.84 0.60 7.67
CA ALA A 73 -5.32 0.70 9.04
C ALA A 73 -4.17 0.95 10.04
N ILE A 74 -3.07 0.21 9.91
CA ILE A 74 -1.89 0.38 10.76
C ILE A 74 -1.30 1.77 10.59
N VAL A 75 -1.23 2.28 9.35
CA VAL A 75 -0.73 3.63 9.07
C VAL A 75 -1.58 4.68 9.78
N THR A 76 -2.90 4.60 9.67
CA THR A 76 -3.80 5.54 10.37
C THR A 76 -3.59 5.49 11.88
N ILE A 77 -3.45 4.30 12.46
CA ILE A 77 -3.19 4.14 13.91
C ILE A 77 -1.86 4.77 14.30
N VAL A 78 -0.78 4.49 13.56
CA VAL A 78 0.55 5.04 13.83
C VAL A 78 0.55 6.57 13.70
N LEU A 79 -0.14 7.12 12.70
CA LEU A 79 -0.30 8.56 12.53
C LEU A 79 -1.10 9.18 13.68
N ALA A 80 -2.19 8.55 14.13
CA ALA A 80 -2.97 9.02 15.27
C ALA A 80 -2.14 9.05 16.56
N ILE A 81 -1.32 8.03 16.81
CA ILE A 81 -0.39 7.99 17.94
C ILE A 81 0.66 9.12 17.82
N GLY A 82 1.22 9.30 16.61
CA GLY A 82 2.16 10.39 16.33
C GLY A 82 1.55 11.77 16.58
N MET A 83 0.33 11.99 16.10
CA MET A 83 -0.42 13.24 16.28
C MET A 83 -0.75 13.49 17.75
N ASN A 84 -1.18 12.46 18.49
CA ASN A 84 -1.42 12.57 19.94
C ASN A 84 -0.15 12.99 20.69
N ARG A 85 1.01 12.40 20.32
CA ARG A 85 2.32 12.76 20.88
C ARG A 85 2.76 14.19 20.55
N MET A 86 2.46 14.67 19.34
CA MET A 86 2.76 16.05 18.93
C MET A 86 1.85 17.07 19.64
N ALA A 87 0.56 16.75 19.79
CA ALA A 87 -0.39 17.58 20.53
C ALA A 87 0.03 17.76 22.00
N GLY A 88 0.54 16.70 22.65
CA GLY A 88 1.11 16.81 24.01
C GLY A 88 2.36 17.70 24.12
N LYS A 89 2.97 18.09 22.98
CA LYS A 89 4.07 19.06 22.88
C LYS A 89 3.63 20.41 22.29
N ASN A 90 2.34 20.71 22.28
CA ASN A 90 1.76 21.94 21.68
C ASN A 90 2.03 22.10 20.17
N ALA A 91 2.23 21.01 19.43
CA ALA A 91 2.36 21.02 17.97
C ALA A 91 1.19 20.24 17.34
N ILE A 92 0.26 20.94 16.68
CA ILE A 92 -0.93 20.33 16.08
C ILE A 92 -0.71 20.16 14.57
N VAL A 93 -0.92 18.95 14.07
CA VAL A 93 -0.87 18.61 12.63
C VAL A 93 -2.30 18.59 12.09
N LYS A 94 -2.52 19.23 10.95
CA LYS A 94 -3.83 19.37 10.29
C LYS A 94 -3.81 18.70 8.92
#